data_AF-A0A023BU28-F1
#
_entry.id   AF-A0A023BU28-F1
#
_cell.length_a   1.000
_cell.length_b   1.000
_cell.length_c   1.000
_cell.angle_alpha   90.00
_cell.angle_beta   90.00
_cell.angle_gamma   90.00
#
_symmetry.space_group_name_H-M   'P 1'
#
loop_
_entity.id
_entity.type
_entity.pdbx_description
1 polymer ?
#
loop_
_entity_poly.entity_id
_entity_poly.type
_entity_poly.pdbx_seq_one_letter_code
_entity_poly.pdbx_strand_id
1 'polypeptide(L)'
;MASGKQILLSLLSEYSQKKTTKQQLEKVTNRIKSGLLLHGSTAKFMWPTVEQLTWVEQRPDIEQGDDEIKKQGLGLKDSELLLSDLFGLITENEEIPENIKGIYPEITNEAYKAGIHIIWSLLKALEWSKTYEDVENSGKLDVIEKEQFLKNYERKLVEYRNDPEDYS
;
A
#
# COMPACT_ATOMS: atom_id res chain seq x y z
N MET A 1 3.52 27.02 -2.88
CA MET A 1 4.29 25.96 -2.19
C MET A 1 3.47 24.68 -2.22
N ALA A 2 4.10 23.51 -2.44
CA ALA A 2 3.42 22.22 -2.34
C ALA A 2 3.08 21.91 -0.87
N SER A 3 1.92 21.33 -0.60
CA SER A 3 1.51 20.91 0.74
C SER A 3 2.22 19.62 1.18
N GLY A 4 2.28 19.36 2.49
CA GLY A 4 2.86 18.11 3.02
C GLY A 4 2.21 16.84 2.44
N LYS A 5 0.90 16.87 2.18
CA LYS A 5 0.18 15.79 1.50
C LYS A 5 0.68 15.57 0.08
N GLN A 6 0.85 16.64 -0.71
CA GLN A 6 1.36 16.55 -2.08
C GLN A 6 2.78 15.98 -2.11
N ILE A 7 3.63 16.40 -1.18
CA ILE A 7 5.01 15.90 -1.05
C ILE A 7 5.01 14.41 -0.70
N LEU A 8 4.25 14.00 0.32
CA LEU A 8 4.18 12.60 0.74
C LEU A 8 3.68 11.70 -0.39
N LEU A 9 2.58 12.07 -1.05
CA LEU A 9 2.02 11.27 -2.16
C LEU A 9 2.99 11.15 -3.34
N SER A 10 3.73 12.22 -3.65
CA SER A 10 4.76 12.18 -4.70
C SER A 10 5.88 11.20 -4.35
N LEU A 11 6.33 11.16 -3.09
CA LEU A 11 7.39 10.24 -2.66
C LEU A 11 6.91 8.80 -2.66
N LEU A 12 5.71 8.54 -2.13
CA LEU A 12 5.13 7.19 -2.12
C LEU A 12 4.94 6.66 -3.54
N SER A 13 4.40 7.46 -4.45
CA SER A 13 4.25 7.08 -5.86
C SER A 13 5.60 6.84 -6.53
N GLU A 14 6.62 7.67 -6.26
CA GLU A 14 7.94 7.48 -6.86
C GLU A 14 8.57 6.15 -6.42
N TYR A 15 8.46 5.78 -5.15
CA TYR A 15 9.17 4.63 -4.59
C TYR A 15 8.40 3.32 -4.69
N SER A 16 7.06 3.34 -4.81
CA SER A 16 6.28 2.12 -5.03
C SER A 16 6.39 1.58 -6.46
N GLN A 17 6.85 2.39 -7.43
CA GLN A 17 6.85 2.01 -8.84
C GLN A 17 8.23 1.61 -9.39
N LYS A 18 9.26 1.58 -8.53
CA LYS A 18 10.61 1.19 -8.94
C LYS A 18 11.37 0.53 -7.80
N LYS A 19 12.21 -0.44 -8.18
CA LYS A 19 13.15 -1.07 -7.25
C LYS A 19 14.12 -0.04 -6.68
N THR A 20 14.18 0.03 -5.36
CA THR A 20 15.17 0.82 -4.62
C THR A 20 16.43 -0.02 -4.42
N THR A 21 17.59 0.54 -4.74
CA THR A 21 18.86 -0.16 -4.51
C THR A 21 19.28 -0.10 -3.05
N LYS A 22 20.09 -1.06 -2.61
CA LYS A 22 20.61 -1.12 -1.23
C LYS A 22 21.27 0.19 -0.79
N GLN A 23 21.99 0.87 -1.67
CA GLN A 23 22.65 2.15 -1.36
C GLN A 23 21.66 3.33 -1.21
N GLN A 24 20.41 3.19 -1.68
CA GLN A 24 19.39 4.25 -1.60
C GLN A 24 18.38 4.03 -0.46
N LEU A 25 18.33 2.85 0.18
CA LEU A 25 17.34 2.50 1.21
C LEU A 25 17.26 3.54 2.35
N GLU A 26 18.41 3.95 2.88
CA GLU A 26 18.47 4.94 3.96
C GLU A 26 17.91 6.29 3.51
N LYS A 27 18.27 6.72 2.30
CA LYS A 27 17.78 7.98 1.72
C LYS A 27 16.28 7.94 1.49
N VAL A 28 15.76 6.85 0.92
CA VAL A 28 14.32 6.65 0.68
C VAL A 28 13.56 6.66 2.00
N THR A 29 14.05 5.91 2.99
CA THR A 29 13.50 5.89 4.36
C THR A 29 13.39 7.30 4.93
N ASN A 30 14.48 8.06 4.94
CA ASN A 30 14.51 9.41 5.49
C ASN A 30 13.60 10.38 4.72
N ARG A 31 13.49 10.22 3.40
CA ARG A 31 12.58 11.03 2.56
C ARG A 31 11.13 10.76 2.92
N ILE A 32 10.72 9.50 3.02
CA ILE A 32 9.34 9.12 3.38
C ILE A 32 9.01 9.58 4.80
N LYS A 33 9.89 9.36 5.79
CA LYS A 33 9.72 9.88 7.16
C LYS A 33 9.52 11.40 7.15
N SER A 34 10.32 12.14 6.38
CA SER A 34 10.17 13.59 6.22
C SER A 34 8.83 13.96 5.60
N GLY A 35 8.39 13.23 4.57
CA GLY A 35 7.06 13.40 3.96
C GLY A 35 5.92 13.18 4.95
N LEU A 36 6.01 12.14 5.78
CA LEU A 36 5.04 11.85 6.84
C LEU A 36 5.00 12.96 7.89
N LEU A 37 6.15 13.47 8.32
CA LEU A 37 6.24 14.59 9.26
C LEU A 37 5.64 15.88 8.68
N LEU A 38 5.91 16.17 7.41
CA LEU A 38 5.33 17.33 6.70
C LEU A 38 3.82 17.20 6.55
N HIS A 39 3.31 16.00 6.27
CA HIS A 39 1.87 15.75 6.17
C HIS A 39 1.17 15.82 7.53
N GLY A 40 1.73 15.18 8.56
CA GLY A 40 1.21 15.15 9.94
C GLY A 40 1.50 16.42 10.75
N SER A 41 1.87 17.52 10.09
CA SER A 41 2.11 18.84 10.68
C SER A 41 3.10 18.85 11.85
N THR A 42 4.13 18.00 11.80
CA THR A 42 5.18 17.84 12.83
C THR A 42 4.67 17.68 14.27
N ALA A 43 3.43 17.20 14.44
CA ALA A 43 2.84 16.96 15.75
C ALA A 43 3.77 16.09 16.62
N LYS A 44 3.88 16.37 17.92
CA LYS A 44 4.90 15.76 18.79
C LYS A 44 4.90 14.23 18.76
N PHE A 45 3.74 13.60 18.64
CA PHE A 45 3.61 12.14 18.58
C PHE A 45 4.12 11.54 17.25
N MET A 46 4.17 12.32 16.16
CA MET A 46 4.62 11.82 14.86
C MET A 46 6.10 11.47 14.85
N TRP A 47 6.93 12.21 15.59
CA TRP A 47 8.37 11.97 15.66
C TRP A 47 8.73 10.55 16.14
N PRO A 48 8.25 10.08 17.31
CA PRO A 48 8.49 8.70 17.71
C PRO A 48 7.80 7.68 16.79
N THR A 49 6.64 8.00 16.20
CA THR A 49 5.95 7.10 15.26
C THR A 49 6.77 6.85 14.00
N VAL A 50 7.23 7.90 13.31
CA VAL A 50 8.00 7.73 12.07
C VAL A 50 9.35 7.09 12.31
N GLU A 51 9.91 7.21 13.53
CA GLU A 51 11.16 6.53 13.88
C GLU A 51 11.06 5.01 13.91
N GLN A 52 9.86 4.46 14.11
CA GLN A 52 9.60 3.02 14.04
C GLN A 52 9.45 2.50 12.61
N LEU A 53 9.60 3.34 11.59
CA LEU A 53 9.38 2.97 10.20
C LEU A 53 10.68 2.94 9.41
N THR A 54 10.77 2.02 8.45
CA THR A 54 11.85 1.96 7.47
C THR A 54 11.33 1.49 6.12
N TRP A 55 12.06 1.78 5.04
CA TRP A 55 11.81 1.11 3.76
C TRP A 55 12.44 -0.28 3.81
N VAL A 56 11.61 -1.32 3.86
CA VAL A 56 12.02 -2.72 4.01
C VAL A 56 12.18 -3.39 2.65
N GLU A 57 13.02 -4.40 2.60
CA GLU A 57 13.10 -5.36 1.49
C GLU A 57 12.58 -6.71 1.99
N GLN A 58 11.72 -7.36 1.21
CA GLN A 58 11.28 -8.71 1.52
C GLN A 58 11.83 -9.73 0.54
N ARG A 59 12.35 -10.82 1.12
CA ARG A 59 12.89 -12.00 0.44
C ARG A 59 12.20 -13.22 1.05
N PRO A 60 11.02 -13.60 0.54
CA PRO A 60 10.18 -14.61 1.17
C PRO A 60 10.82 -16.01 1.23
N ASP A 61 11.84 -16.31 0.41
CA ASP A 61 12.37 -17.67 0.22
C ASP A 61 13.90 -17.79 0.40
N ILE A 62 14.47 -17.06 1.38
CA ILE A 62 15.91 -17.17 1.69
C ILE A 62 16.31 -18.61 2.02
N GLU A 63 15.43 -19.37 2.69
CA GLU A 63 15.67 -20.78 3.07
C GLU A 63 15.76 -21.71 1.85
N GLN A 64 15.19 -21.33 0.71
CA GLN A 64 15.27 -22.08 -0.55
C GLN A 64 16.43 -21.62 -1.45
N GLY A 65 17.26 -20.68 -0.97
CA GLY A 65 18.39 -20.13 -1.71
C GLY A 65 18.03 -19.03 -2.71
N ASP A 66 16.79 -18.52 -2.68
CA ASP A 66 16.40 -17.34 -3.46
C ASP A 66 16.71 -16.06 -2.68
N ASP A 67 17.83 -15.42 -3.02
CA ASP A 67 18.21 -14.12 -2.46
C ASP A 67 17.57 -12.95 -3.22
N GLU A 68 16.55 -13.21 -4.05
CA GLU A 68 15.91 -12.16 -4.82
C GLU A 68 14.89 -11.36 -4.01
N ILE A 69 15.02 -10.04 -4.07
CA ILE A 69 14.01 -9.12 -3.52
C ILE A 69 12.72 -9.25 -4.34
N LYS A 70 11.63 -9.66 -3.69
CA LYS A 70 10.30 -9.78 -4.31
C LYS A 70 9.44 -8.55 -4.06
N LYS A 71 9.60 -7.89 -2.91
CA LYS A 71 8.88 -6.66 -2.57
C LYS A 71 9.76 -5.66 -1.83
N GLN A 72 9.40 -4.39 -1.93
CA GLN A 72 9.94 -3.31 -1.11
C GLN A 72 8.84 -2.33 -0.77
N GLY A 73 8.90 -1.72 0.41
CA GLY A 73 7.84 -0.82 0.83
C GLY A 73 8.07 -0.27 2.23
N LEU A 74 7.09 0.48 2.73
CA LEU A 74 7.13 0.95 4.11
C LEU A 74 6.84 -0.21 5.06
N GLY A 75 7.70 -0.39 6.06
CA GLY A 75 7.58 -1.45 7.06
C GLY A 75 8.10 -1.02 8.43
N LEU A 76 8.05 -1.95 9.39
CA LEU A 76 8.55 -1.69 10.74
C LEU A 76 10.08 -1.79 10.78
N LYS A 77 10.70 -0.82 11.46
CA LYS A 77 12.13 -0.80 11.72
C LYS A 77 12.56 -2.09 12.43
N ASP A 78 13.76 -2.56 12.10
CA ASP A 78 14.37 -3.77 12.68
C ASP A 78 13.58 -5.07 12.40
N SER A 79 12.67 -5.03 11.42
CA SER A 79 11.96 -6.18 10.89
C SER A 79 11.91 -6.13 9.36
N GLU A 80 11.65 -7.26 8.72
CA GLU A 80 11.33 -7.33 7.28
C GLU A 80 9.81 -7.30 7.04
N LEU A 81 9.03 -6.79 8.00
CA LEU A 81 7.58 -6.78 7.95
C LEU A 81 7.05 -5.49 7.30
N LEU A 82 6.45 -5.63 6.12
CA LEU A 82 5.72 -4.56 5.45
C LEU A 82 4.45 -4.18 6.22
N LEU A 83 4.01 -2.93 6.09
CA LEU A 83 2.76 -2.49 6.73
C LEU A 83 1.53 -3.23 6.20
N SER A 84 1.50 -3.65 4.93
CA SER A 84 0.39 -4.44 4.39
C SER A 84 0.32 -5.83 5.02
N ASP A 85 1.47 -6.46 5.25
CA ASP A 85 1.55 -7.77 5.88
C ASP A 85 1.21 -7.69 7.38
N LEU A 86 1.70 -6.66 8.08
CA LEU A 86 1.28 -6.37 9.46
C LEU A 86 -0.24 -6.19 9.55
N PHE A 87 -0.84 -5.43 8.63
CA PHE A 87 -2.28 -5.26 8.58
C PHE A 87 -3.00 -6.59 8.34
N GLY A 88 -2.50 -7.42 7.42
CA GLY A 88 -3.00 -8.78 7.19
C GLY A 88 -3.05 -9.60 8.48
N LEU A 89 -1.91 -9.70 9.18
CA LEU A 89 -1.79 -10.42 10.45
C LEU A 89 -2.75 -9.91 11.53
N ILE A 90 -2.96 -8.59 11.61
CA ILE A 90 -3.94 -8.01 12.54
C ILE A 90 -5.35 -8.49 12.17
N THR A 91 -5.71 -8.43 10.89
CA THR A 91 -7.07 -8.72 10.42
C THR A 91 -7.41 -10.21 10.36
N GLU A 92 -6.42 -11.10 10.48
CA GLU A 92 -6.63 -12.54 10.67
C GLU A 92 -7.17 -12.89 12.06
N ASN A 93 -7.13 -11.96 13.02
CA ASN A 93 -7.70 -12.16 14.35
C ASN A 93 -9.24 -12.14 14.31
N GLU A 94 -9.86 -13.26 14.68
CA GLU A 94 -11.32 -13.48 14.68
C GLU A 94 -12.09 -12.54 15.64
N GLU A 95 -11.44 -11.96 16.65
CA GLU A 95 -12.07 -11.03 17.60
C GLU A 95 -12.32 -9.62 17.00
N ILE A 96 -11.53 -9.21 16.01
CA ILE A 96 -11.65 -7.87 15.42
C ILE A 96 -12.99 -7.67 14.68
N PRO A 97 -13.42 -8.59 13.79
CA PRO A 97 -14.73 -8.49 13.15
C PRO A 97 -15.89 -8.37 14.16
N GLU A 98 -15.86 -9.16 15.24
CA GLU A 98 -16.91 -9.15 16.26
C GLU A 98 -16.95 -7.83 17.04
N ASN A 99 -15.78 -7.28 17.39
CA ASN A 99 -15.69 -5.97 18.04
C ASN A 99 -16.24 -4.85 17.14
N ILE A 100 -15.93 -4.87 15.85
CA ILE A 100 -16.46 -3.88 14.89
C ILE A 100 -17.97 -4.00 14.76
N LYS A 101 -18.51 -5.23 14.68
CA LYS A 101 -19.96 -5.47 14.64
C LYS A 101 -20.67 -5.02 15.92
N GLY A 102 -20.01 -5.10 17.07
CA GLY A 102 -20.52 -4.57 18.34
C GLY A 102 -20.68 -3.05 18.34
N ILE A 103 -19.80 -2.32 17.62
CA ILE A 103 -19.82 -0.86 17.51
C ILE A 103 -20.73 -0.39 16.36
N TYR A 104 -20.72 -1.11 15.23
CA TYR A 104 -21.47 -0.82 14.01
C TYR A 104 -22.31 -2.04 13.58
N PRO A 105 -23.46 -2.31 14.25
CA PRO A 105 -24.28 -3.50 14.00
C PRO A 105 -24.88 -3.58 12.59
N GLU A 106 -24.95 -2.45 11.88
CA GLU A 106 -25.48 -2.35 10.52
C GLU A 106 -24.51 -2.87 9.45
N ILE A 107 -23.23 -3.04 9.77
CA ILE A 107 -22.23 -3.53 8.81
C ILE A 107 -22.45 -5.02 8.57
N THR A 108 -22.65 -5.38 7.30
CA THR A 108 -22.69 -6.80 6.89
C THR A 108 -21.28 -7.40 6.86
N ASN A 109 -21.20 -8.72 6.94
CA ASN A 109 -19.92 -9.43 6.87
C ASN A 109 -19.23 -9.18 5.51
N GLU A 110 -20.00 -9.11 4.43
CA GLU A 110 -19.51 -8.82 3.08
C GLU A 110 -18.92 -7.41 3.00
N ALA A 111 -19.61 -6.40 3.56
CA ALA A 111 -19.13 -5.03 3.59
C ALA A 111 -17.84 -4.89 4.44
N TYR A 112 -17.78 -5.58 5.58
CA TYR A 112 -16.57 -5.64 6.40
C TYR A 112 -15.39 -6.25 5.63
N LYS A 113 -15.57 -7.43 5.04
CA LYS A 113 -14.53 -8.11 4.25
C LYS A 113 -14.06 -7.26 3.07
N ALA A 114 -14.98 -6.62 2.36
CA ALA A 114 -14.66 -5.70 1.28
C ALA A 114 -13.82 -4.51 1.78
N GLY A 115 -14.21 -3.89 2.90
CA GLY A 115 -13.48 -2.77 3.50
C GLY A 115 -12.05 -3.13 3.90
N ILE A 116 -11.87 -4.26 4.59
CA ILE A 116 -10.54 -4.78 4.96
C ILE A 116 -9.69 -5.05 3.72
N HIS A 117 -10.27 -5.70 2.70
CA HIS A 117 -9.56 -6.01 1.47
C HIS A 117 -9.09 -4.74 0.73
N ILE A 118 -9.92 -3.69 0.71
CA ILE A 118 -9.55 -2.41 0.09
C ILE A 118 -8.45 -1.69 0.88
N ILE A 119 -8.52 -1.66 2.22
CA ILE A 119 -7.46 -1.07 3.04
C ILE A 119 -6.12 -1.79 2.79
N TRP A 120 -6.14 -3.12 2.77
CA TRP A 120 -4.96 -3.91 2.45
C TRP A 120 -4.42 -3.63 1.04
N SER A 121 -5.30 -3.54 0.04
CA SER A 121 -4.93 -3.21 -1.34
C SER A 121 -4.32 -1.81 -1.46
N LEU A 122 -4.83 -0.83 -0.70
CA LEU A 122 -4.26 0.52 -0.64
C LEU A 122 -2.87 0.53 0.00
N LEU A 123 -2.64 -0.28 1.03
CA LEU A 123 -1.30 -0.44 1.63
C LEU A 123 -0.33 -1.08 0.63
N LYS A 124 -0.77 -2.11 -0.09
CA LYS A 124 0.01 -2.77 -1.14
C LYS A 124 0.36 -1.86 -2.30
N ALA A 125 -0.49 -0.90 -2.65
CA ALA A 125 -0.20 0.08 -3.69
C ALA A 125 0.99 1.02 -3.33
N LEU A 126 1.42 1.04 -2.06
CA LEU A 126 2.60 1.77 -1.60
C LEU A 126 3.89 0.92 -1.69
N GLU A 127 3.80 -0.30 -2.19
CA GLU A 127 4.90 -1.25 -2.29
C GLU A 127 5.32 -1.40 -3.74
N TRP A 128 6.63 -1.51 -3.95
CA TRP A 128 7.17 -2.08 -5.17
C TRP A 128 7.13 -3.59 -5.09
N SER A 129 6.74 -4.23 -6.19
CA SER A 129 6.69 -5.69 -6.34
C SER A 129 7.36 -6.11 -7.64
N LYS A 130 8.23 -7.10 -7.56
CA LYS A 130 8.91 -7.66 -8.73
C LYS A 130 7.90 -8.21 -9.75
N THR A 131 6.79 -8.78 -9.31
CA THR A 131 5.73 -9.32 -10.17
C THR A 131 5.14 -8.29 -11.12
N TYR A 132 5.17 -7.00 -10.75
CA TYR A 132 4.59 -5.91 -11.53
C TYR A 132 5.65 -5.01 -12.20
N GLU A 133 6.94 -5.34 -12.06
CA GLU A 133 8.04 -4.49 -12.55
C GLU A 133 7.91 -4.15 -14.05
N ASP A 134 7.45 -5.10 -14.86
CA ASP A 134 7.28 -4.93 -16.31
C ASP A 134 6.09 -4.03 -16.69
N VAL A 135 5.06 -3.94 -15.84
CA VAL A 135 3.84 -3.15 -16.11
C VAL A 135 3.84 -1.78 -15.46
N GLU A 136 4.68 -1.55 -14.46
CA GLU A 136 4.80 -0.26 -13.77
C GLU A 136 5.51 0.83 -14.60
N ASN A 137 6.11 0.47 -15.75
CA ASN A 137 6.76 1.43 -16.68
C ASN A 137 7.73 2.42 -16.01
N SER A 138 8.46 1.96 -14.98
CA SER A 138 9.32 2.80 -14.14
C SER A 138 8.62 4.04 -13.54
N GLY A 139 7.31 3.95 -13.31
CA GLY A 139 6.46 5.02 -12.77
C GLY A 139 6.02 6.08 -13.78
N LYS A 140 6.21 5.86 -15.08
CA LYS A 140 5.70 6.76 -16.13
C LYS A 140 4.23 6.44 -16.43
N LEU A 141 3.35 7.33 -16.00
CA LEU A 141 1.91 7.23 -16.25
C LEU A 141 1.55 7.89 -17.59
N ASP A 142 1.04 7.11 -18.55
CA ASP A 142 0.35 7.65 -19.72
C ASP A 142 -1.04 8.14 -19.30
N VAL A 143 -1.23 9.47 -19.34
CA VAL A 143 -2.47 10.10 -18.90
C VAL A 143 -3.64 9.74 -19.82
N ILE A 144 -3.41 9.58 -21.12
CA ILE A 144 -4.47 9.22 -22.08
C ILE A 144 -4.91 7.79 -21.83
N GLU A 145 -3.96 6.87 -21.72
CA GLU A 145 -4.23 5.46 -21.43
C GLU A 145 -4.94 5.29 -20.08
N LYS A 146 -4.51 6.01 -19.04
CA LYS A 146 -5.16 6.06 -17.73
C LYS A 146 -6.64 6.43 -17.84
N GLU A 147 -6.98 7.50 -18.56
CA GLU A 147 -8.38 7.92 -18.74
C GLU A 147 -9.20 6.90 -19.55
N GLN A 148 -8.59 6.21 -20.51
CA GLN A 148 -9.24 5.12 -21.25
C GLN A 148 -9.53 3.92 -20.34
N PHE A 149 -8.56 3.50 -19.53
CA PHE A 149 -8.76 2.43 -18.55
C PHE A 149 -9.86 2.78 -17.55
N LEU A 150 -9.84 3.99 -16.98
CA LEU A 150 -10.87 4.42 -16.04
C LEU A 150 -12.27 4.36 -16.67
N LYS A 151 -12.47 4.91 -17.86
CA LYS A 151 -13.77 4.84 -18.57
C LYS A 151 -14.22 3.40 -18.83
N ASN A 152 -13.30 2.52 -19.20
CA ASN A 152 -13.61 1.11 -19.41
C ASN A 152 -14.04 0.43 -18.11
N TYR A 153 -13.37 0.69 -16.99
CA TYR A 153 -13.73 0.13 -15.69
C TYR A 153 -15.01 0.75 -15.11
N GLU A 154 -15.27 2.03 -15.35
CA GLU A 154 -16.54 2.68 -15.02
C GLU A 154 -17.71 2.04 -15.76
N ARG A 155 -17.55 1.73 -17.06
CA ARG A 155 -18.57 1.01 -17.84
C ARG A 155 -18.79 -0.40 -17.29
N LYS A 156 -17.71 -1.12 -17.03
CA LYS A 156 -17.71 -2.46 -16.41
C LYS A 156 -18.43 -2.49 -15.06
N LEU A 157 -18.28 -1.46 -14.24
CA LEU A 157 -19.01 -1.33 -12.99
C LEU A 157 -20.52 -1.17 -13.20
N VAL A 158 -20.95 -0.51 -14.28
CA VAL A 158 -22.37 -0.43 -14.66
C VAL A 158 -22.87 -1.79 -15.15
N GLU A 159 -22.09 -2.48 -15.97
CA GLU A 159 -22.40 -3.84 -16.46
C GLU A 159 -22.59 -4.81 -15.28
N TYR A 160 -21.62 -4.87 -14.35
CA TYR A 160 -21.71 -5.68 -13.14
C TYR A 160 -22.95 -5.36 -12.27
N ARG A 161 -23.34 -4.08 -12.18
CA ARG A 161 -24.54 -3.69 -11.41
C ARG A 161 -25.84 -4.17 -12.06
N ASN A 162 -25.86 -4.31 -13.38
CA ASN A 162 -27.02 -4.73 -14.13
C ASN A 162 -27.16 -6.26 -14.17
N ASP A 163 -26.05 -6.97 -14.30
CA ASP A 163 -25.99 -8.43 -14.28
C ASP A 163 -24.72 -8.94 -13.59
N PRO A 164 -24.75 -9.14 -12.25
CA PRO A 164 -23.60 -9.61 -11.51
C PRO A 164 -23.20 -11.06 -11.81
N GLU A 165 -24.13 -11.89 -12.32
CA GLU A 165 -23.89 -13.33 -12.52
C GLU A 165 -23.22 -13.64 -13.86
N ASP A 166 -23.42 -12.80 -14.88
CA ASP A 166 -22.81 -12.93 -16.22
C ASP A 166 -21.49 -12.14 -16.37
N TYR A 167 -20.99 -11.55 -15.27
CA TYR A 167 -19.79 -10.71 -15.29
C TYR A 167 -18.54 -11.53 -14.88
N SER A 168 -17.78 -12.02 -15.88
CA SER A 168 -16.49 -12.72 -15.71
C SER A 168 -15.28 -11.92 -16.20
#